data_AF-A4XXV6-F1
#
_entry.id   AF-A4XXV6-F1
#
_cell.length_a   1.000
_cell.length_b   1.000
_cell.length_c   1.000
_cell.angle_alpha   90.00
_cell.angle_beta   90.00
_cell.angle_gamma   90.00
#
_symmetry.space_group_name_H-M   'P 1'
#
loop_
_entity.id
_entity.type
_entity.pdbx_description
1 polymer ?
#
loop_
_entity_poly.entity_id
_entity_poly.type
_entity_poly.pdbx_seq_one_letter_code
_entity_poly.pdbx_strand_id
1 'polypeptide(L)'
;MIVLFILLGGLLWLISLLLFAFAAWAFYKLAQLLWEKIRRALLRPGTAQITSYEVFTPNLEDVHFQDSRPQVRLELDCERHGQRFQISLGPLTCEELFPALDLPAHHVACWLSDEDWRQMLENRWITIACDGQQRKAILTSQIREDRRMLLIGFLSLSMFALLVTLSLLQS
;
A
#
# COMPACT_ATOMS: atom_id res chain seq x y z
N MET A 1 16.68 54.14 11.41
CA MET A 1 17.35 52.96 11.99
C MET A 1 16.41 52.11 12.83
N ILE A 2 15.86 52.61 13.95
CA ILE A 2 14.98 51.83 14.85
C ILE A 2 13.72 51.29 14.15
N VAL A 3 13.02 52.13 13.38
CA VAL A 3 11.84 51.72 12.61
C VAL A 3 12.15 50.61 11.60
N LEU A 4 13.35 50.66 11.01
CA LEU A 4 13.83 49.68 10.03
C LEU A 4 14.13 48.34 10.71
N PHE A 5 14.73 48.36 11.91
CA PHE A 5 14.92 47.16 12.73
C PHE A 5 13.61 46.53 13.20
N ILE A 6 12.61 47.33 13.57
CA ILE A 6 11.29 46.82 13.97
C ILE A 6 10.58 46.15 12.79
N LEU A 7 10.59 46.78 11.61
CA LEU A 7 10.01 46.22 10.39
C LEU A 7 10.72 44.92 9.98
N LEU A 8 12.05 44.90 10.00
CA LEU A 8 12.85 43.75 9.56
C LEU A 8 12.77 42.59 10.56
N GLY A 9 12.75 42.88 11.86
CA GLY A 9 12.49 41.90 12.91
C GLY A 9 11.08 41.31 12.84
N GLY A 10 10.05 42.14 12.60
CA GLY A 10 8.69 41.67 12.39
C GLY A 10 8.54 40.78 11.15
N LEU A 11 9.22 41.15 10.05
CA LEU A 11 9.25 40.36 8.82
C LEU A 11 9.91 39.00 9.05
N LEU A 12 11.07 38.96 9.72
CA LEU A 12 11.77 37.72 10.08
C LEU A 12 10.92 36.82 10.98
N TRP A 13 10.21 37.42 11.95
CA TRP A 13 9.31 36.67 12.82
C TRP A 13 8.15 36.04 12.05
N LEU A 14 7.53 36.79 11.12
CA LEU A 14 6.48 36.26 10.24
C LEU A 14 7.01 35.14 9.33
N ILE A 15 8.19 35.30 8.73
CA ILE A 15 8.82 34.26 7.90
C ILE A 15 9.08 33.00 8.74
N SER A 16 9.60 33.15 9.97
CA SER A 16 9.82 32.02 10.88
C SER A 16 8.51 31.28 11.19
N LEU A 17 7.42 32.01 11.44
CA LEU A 17 6.10 31.44 11.70
C LEU A 17 5.57 30.66 10.49
N LEU A 18 5.74 31.22 9.28
CA LEU A 18 5.31 30.62 8.03
C LEU A 18 6.09 29.33 7.74
N LEU A 19 7.41 29.34 7.96
CA LEU A 19 8.25 28.15 7.86
C LEU A 19 7.84 27.08 8.86
N PHE A 20 7.54 27.47 10.11
CA PHE A 20 7.11 26.53 11.14
C PHE A 20 5.76 25.90 10.79
N ALA A 21 4.80 26.69 10.30
CA ALA A 21 3.51 26.19 9.84
C ALA A 21 3.65 25.24 8.65
N PHE A 22 4.52 25.57 7.69
CA PHE A 22 4.80 24.71 6.54
C PHE A 22 5.46 23.40 6.96
N ALA A 23 6.45 23.46 7.85
CA ALA A 23 7.12 22.27 8.40
C ALA A 23 6.14 21.39 9.18
N ALA A 24 5.29 21.98 10.02
CA ALA A 24 4.26 21.24 10.76
C ALA A 24 3.25 20.58 9.83
N TRP A 25 2.83 21.27 8.76
CA TRP A 25 1.91 20.71 7.76
C TRP A 25 2.56 19.56 6.97
N ALA A 26 3.79 19.73 6.53
CA ALA A 26 4.55 18.69 5.86
C ALA A 26 4.73 17.46 6.76
N PHE A 27 5.08 17.66 8.03
CA PHE A 27 5.22 16.59 9.01
C PHE A 27 3.89 15.88 9.26
N TYR A 28 2.79 16.62 9.40
CA TYR A 28 1.45 16.05 9.54
C TYR A 28 1.07 15.17 8.34
N LYS A 29 1.30 15.65 7.11
CA LYS A 29 1.07 14.87 5.90
C LYS A 29 1.92 13.61 5.85
N LEU A 30 3.18 13.71 6.23
CA LEU A 30 4.11 12.59 6.24
C LEU A 30 3.70 11.54 7.30
N ALA A 31 3.29 11.99 8.48
CA ALA A 31 2.73 11.13 9.53
C ALA A 31 1.44 10.44 9.08
N GLN A 32 0.55 11.14 8.36
CA GLN A 32 -0.67 10.56 7.82
C GLN A 32 -0.37 9.44 6.82
N LEU A 33 0.57 9.66 5.90
CA LEU A 33 0.99 8.66 4.91
C LEU A 33 1.66 7.45 5.58
N LEU A 34 2.52 7.68 6.58
CA LEU A 34 3.13 6.62 7.36
C LEU A 34 2.08 5.82 8.14
N TRP A 35 1.08 6.50 8.70
CA TRP A 35 0.00 5.84 9.43
C TRP A 35 -0.79 4.88 8.55
N GLU A 36 -1.11 5.27 7.32
CA GLU A 36 -1.78 4.38 6.36
C GLU A 36 -0.95 3.13 6.06
N LYS A 37 0.36 3.28 5.83
CA LYS A 37 1.27 2.14 5.60
C LYS A 37 1.38 1.22 6.81
N ILE A 38 1.58 1.79 8.00
CA ILE A 38 1.65 1.05 9.26
C ILE A 38 0.35 0.27 9.47
N ARG A 39 -0.78 0.92 9.25
CA ARG A 39 -2.09 0.30 9.42
C ARG A 39 -2.31 -0.87 8.46
N ARG A 40 -1.93 -0.72 7.18
CA ARG A 40 -1.98 -1.83 6.21
C ARG A 40 -1.09 -2.99 6.63
N ALA A 41 0.12 -2.69 7.09
CA ALA A 41 1.04 -3.71 7.60
C ALA A 41 0.50 -4.44 8.84
N LEU A 42 -0.30 -3.76 9.68
CA LEU A 42 -0.96 -4.32 10.87
C LEU A 42 -2.24 -5.12 10.57
N LEU A 43 -2.73 -5.12 9.33
CA LEU A 43 -3.85 -5.98 8.95
C LEU A 43 -3.46 -7.44 9.21
N ARG A 44 -4.36 -8.17 9.88
CA ARG A 44 -4.19 -9.60 10.10
C ARG A 44 -4.54 -10.34 8.80
N PRO A 45 -3.74 -11.35 8.40
CA PRO A 45 -4.14 -12.23 7.32
C PRO A 45 -5.43 -12.94 7.70
N GLY A 46 -6.37 -12.99 6.77
CA GLY A 46 -7.61 -13.74 6.86
C GLY A 46 -7.79 -14.63 5.64
N THR A 47 -8.90 -15.34 5.61
CA THR A 47 -9.34 -16.11 4.45
C THR A 47 -10.58 -15.45 3.87
N ALA A 48 -10.64 -15.31 2.55
CA ALA A 48 -11.81 -14.83 1.84
C ALA A 48 -12.19 -15.82 0.76
N GLN A 49 -13.50 -15.94 0.50
CA GLN A 49 -14.03 -16.76 -0.57
C GLN A 49 -14.22 -15.91 -1.81
N ILE A 50 -13.77 -16.39 -2.97
CA ILE A 50 -14.04 -15.71 -4.25
C ILE A 50 -15.51 -15.91 -4.62
N THR A 51 -16.24 -14.81 -4.78
CA THR A 51 -17.65 -14.80 -5.20
C THR A 51 -17.81 -14.51 -6.68
N SER A 52 -16.97 -13.64 -7.24
CA SER A 52 -16.99 -13.31 -8.67
C SER A 52 -15.60 -12.87 -9.13
N TYR A 53 -15.39 -12.83 -10.44
CA TYR A 53 -14.15 -12.34 -11.03
C TYR A 53 -14.43 -11.66 -12.37
N GLU A 54 -13.63 -10.64 -12.68
CA GLU A 54 -13.63 -9.91 -13.94
C GLU A 54 -12.21 -9.95 -14.53
N VAL A 55 -12.07 -10.45 -15.76
CA VAL A 55 -10.78 -10.47 -16.48
C VAL A 55 -10.76 -9.30 -17.47
N PHE A 56 -9.79 -8.41 -17.31
CA PHE A 56 -9.56 -7.25 -18.15
C PHE A 56 -8.35 -7.52 -19.05
N THR A 57 -8.57 -7.74 -20.34
CA THR A 57 -7.50 -7.74 -21.34
C THR A 57 -7.24 -6.30 -21.80
N PRO A 58 -6.07 -5.70 -21.49
CA PRO A 58 -5.78 -4.34 -21.95
C PRO A 58 -5.76 -4.29 -23.48
N ASN A 59 -6.45 -3.31 -24.06
CA ASN A 59 -6.54 -3.15 -25.51
C ASN A 59 -5.20 -2.62 -26.05
N LEU A 60 -4.54 -3.38 -26.94
CA LEU A 60 -3.18 -3.08 -27.41
C LEU A 60 -3.07 -1.83 -28.32
N GLU A 61 -4.20 -1.20 -28.67
CA GLU A 61 -4.22 0.04 -29.45
C GLU A 61 -3.82 1.28 -28.62
N ASP A 62 -3.86 1.20 -27.28
CA ASP A 62 -3.39 2.26 -26.39
C ASP A 62 -1.90 2.10 -26.07
N VAL A 63 -1.09 2.99 -26.65
CA VAL A 63 0.39 3.02 -26.70
C VAL A 63 1.07 3.19 -25.32
N HIS A 64 0.39 2.94 -24.19
CA HIS A 64 0.93 3.17 -22.83
C HIS A 64 0.96 1.92 -21.94
N PHE A 65 0.52 0.76 -22.43
CA PHE A 65 0.66 -0.48 -21.65
C PHE A 65 2.01 -1.15 -21.95
N GLN A 66 2.97 -0.99 -21.02
CA GLN A 66 4.20 -1.78 -20.99
C GLN A 66 3.95 -3.28 -20.77
N ASP A 67 2.73 -3.64 -20.37
CA ASP A 67 2.34 -5.01 -20.07
C ASP A 67 0.98 -5.34 -20.71
N SER A 68 1.00 -6.17 -21.76
CA SER A 68 -0.19 -6.57 -22.54
C SER A 68 -0.95 -7.75 -21.92
N ARG A 69 -0.62 -8.13 -20.68
CA ARG A 69 -1.18 -9.31 -20.00
C ARG A 69 -2.56 -9.01 -19.39
N PRO A 70 -3.45 -10.00 -19.32
CA PRO A 70 -4.76 -9.83 -18.69
C PRO A 70 -4.61 -9.48 -17.21
N GLN A 71 -5.35 -8.48 -16.77
CA GLN A 71 -5.48 -8.10 -15.37
C GLN A 71 -6.75 -8.72 -14.82
N VAL A 72 -6.71 -9.28 -13.61
CA VAL A 72 -7.87 -9.92 -12.98
C VAL A 72 -8.31 -9.09 -11.79
N ARG A 73 -9.61 -8.81 -11.72
CA ARG A 73 -10.27 -8.25 -10.54
C ARG A 73 -11.11 -9.34 -9.90
N LEU A 74 -10.98 -9.53 -8.61
CA LEU A 74 -11.72 -10.53 -7.84
C LEU A 74 -12.69 -9.83 -6.91
N GLU A 75 -13.93 -10.29 -6.85
CA GLU A 75 -14.83 -9.98 -5.75
C GLU A 75 -14.82 -11.11 -4.72
N LEU A 76 -14.72 -10.71 -3.48
CA LEU A 76 -14.40 -11.58 -2.37
C LEU A 76 -15.39 -11.35 -1.25
N ASP A 77 -15.92 -12.43 -0.69
CA ASP A 77 -16.65 -12.37 0.57
C ASP A 77 -15.68 -12.63 1.72
N CYS A 78 -15.44 -11.60 2.53
CA CYS A 78 -14.60 -11.68 3.71
C CYS A 78 -15.43 -11.91 4.96
N GLU A 79 -15.09 -12.95 5.72
CA GLU A 79 -15.66 -13.17 7.04
C GLU A 79 -14.70 -12.65 8.12
N ARG A 80 -15.11 -11.60 8.85
CA ARG A 80 -14.33 -11.03 9.96
C ARG A 80 -15.21 -10.80 11.18
N HIS A 81 -14.87 -11.43 12.30
CA HIS A 81 -15.64 -11.34 13.55
C HIS A 81 -17.15 -11.64 13.38
N GLY A 82 -17.50 -12.60 12.51
CA GLY A 82 -18.88 -12.98 12.23
C GLY A 82 -19.64 -12.02 11.30
N GLN A 83 -18.99 -10.99 10.77
CA GLN A 83 -19.56 -10.12 9.73
C GLN A 83 -18.99 -10.52 8.37
N ARG A 84 -19.90 -10.72 7.40
CA ARG A 84 -19.58 -10.94 5.99
C ARG A 84 -19.71 -9.65 5.21
N PHE A 85 -18.72 -9.36 4.38
CA PHE A 85 -18.74 -8.17 3.53
C PHE A 85 -18.00 -8.44 2.22
N GLN A 86 -18.60 -8.01 1.13
CA GLN A 86 -18.03 -8.11 -0.20
C GLN A 86 -17.02 -6.99 -0.45
N ILE A 87 -15.85 -7.36 -0.97
CA ILE A 87 -14.79 -6.43 -1.34
C ILE A 87 -14.17 -6.83 -2.68
N SER A 88 -13.70 -5.83 -3.42
CA SER A 88 -12.95 -6.07 -4.65
C SER A 88 -11.44 -6.03 -4.40
N LEU A 89 -10.72 -6.97 -5.00
CA LEU A 89 -9.27 -7.04 -5.07
C LEU A 89 -8.82 -6.83 -6.52
N GLY A 90 -7.98 -5.85 -6.78
CA GLY A 90 -7.36 -5.65 -8.10
C GLY A 90 -7.62 -4.27 -8.72
N PRO A 91 -7.12 -4.03 -9.95
CA PRO A 91 -6.60 -5.04 -10.89
C PRO A 91 -5.28 -5.68 -10.45
N LEU A 92 -5.21 -7.01 -10.52
CA LEU A 92 -4.01 -7.80 -10.25
C LEU A 92 -3.44 -8.39 -11.54
N THR A 93 -2.12 -8.48 -11.64
CA THR A 93 -1.47 -9.28 -12.70
C THR A 93 -1.49 -10.77 -12.32
N CYS A 94 -1.40 -11.69 -13.29
CA CYS A 94 -1.35 -13.11 -12.91
C CYS A 94 -0.08 -13.49 -12.14
N GLU A 95 1.02 -12.75 -12.28
CA GLU A 95 2.22 -12.94 -11.46
C GLU A 95 1.97 -12.66 -9.98
N GLU A 96 1.06 -11.74 -9.66
CA GLU A 96 0.63 -11.46 -8.28
C GLU A 96 -0.45 -12.43 -7.81
N LEU A 97 -1.35 -12.84 -8.70
CA LEU A 97 -2.49 -13.69 -8.38
C LEU A 97 -2.10 -15.16 -8.13
N PHE A 98 -1.25 -15.75 -8.97
CA PHE A 98 -0.90 -17.17 -8.87
C PHE A 98 -0.25 -17.53 -7.52
N PRO A 99 0.75 -16.77 -7.02
CA PRO A 99 1.29 -17.00 -5.69
C PRO A 99 0.26 -16.80 -4.57
N ALA A 100 -0.71 -15.90 -4.74
CA ALA A 100 -1.78 -15.69 -3.77
C ALA A 100 -2.78 -16.86 -3.71
N LEU A 101 -2.84 -17.64 -4.79
CA LEU A 101 -3.63 -18.86 -4.93
C LEU A 101 -2.85 -20.14 -4.55
N ASP A 102 -1.64 -20.01 -4.02
CA ASP A 102 -0.70 -21.11 -3.77
C ASP A 102 -0.43 -21.96 -5.05
N LEU A 103 -0.50 -21.32 -6.23
CA LEU A 103 -0.23 -21.95 -7.53
C LEU A 103 1.17 -21.57 -8.02
N PRO A 104 1.86 -22.48 -8.75
CA PRO A 104 3.14 -22.15 -9.37
C PRO A 104 2.93 -21.08 -10.44
N ALA A 105 3.61 -19.94 -10.29
CA ALA A 105 3.59 -18.88 -11.29
C ALA A 105 4.30 -19.37 -12.55
N HIS A 106 3.52 -19.72 -13.58
CA HIS A 106 4.03 -20.02 -14.90
C HIS A 106 3.58 -18.91 -15.86
N HIS A 107 4.52 -18.26 -16.53
CA HIS A 107 4.24 -17.11 -17.41
C HIS A 107 3.26 -17.44 -18.55
N VAL A 108 3.15 -18.71 -18.95
CA VAL A 108 2.20 -19.20 -19.96
C VAL A 108 0.78 -19.35 -19.40
N ALA A 109 0.63 -19.51 -18.07
CA ALA A 109 -0.65 -19.71 -17.42
C ALA A 109 -1.48 -18.43 -17.27
N CYS A 110 -1.00 -17.29 -17.78
CA CYS A 110 -1.79 -16.06 -17.85
C CYS A 110 -2.87 -16.09 -18.94
N TRP A 111 -2.66 -16.88 -20.00
CA TRP A 111 -3.57 -16.96 -21.15
C TRP A 111 -4.48 -18.19 -21.04
N LEU A 112 -5.27 -18.22 -19.97
CA LEU A 112 -6.25 -19.26 -19.73
C LEU A 112 -7.56 -18.93 -20.44
N SER A 113 -8.30 -19.96 -20.83
CA SER A 113 -9.68 -19.77 -21.31
C SER A 113 -10.58 -19.30 -20.17
N ASP A 114 -11.73 -18.71 -20.49
CA ASP A 114 -12.71 -18.30 -19.48
C ASP A 114 -13.18 -19.49 -18.62
N GLU A 115 -13.23 -20.69 -19.20
CA GLU A 115 -13.60 -21.94 -18.53
C GLU A 115 -12.54 -22.36 -17.51
N ASP A 116 -11.27 -22.27 -17.88
CA ASP A 116 -10.15 -22.58 -16.98
C ASP A 116 -10.08 -21.58 -15.81
N TRP A 117 -10.30 -20.29 -16.09
CA TRP A 117 -10.42 -19.26 -15.07
C TRP A 117 -11.56 -19.55 -14.10
N ARG A 118 -12.71 -19.94 -14.63
CA ARG A 118 -13.88 -20.31 -13.84
C ARG A 118 -13.55 -21.47 -12.92
N GLN A 119 -13.01 -22.56 -13.46
CA GLN A 119 -12.70 -23.76 -12.70
C GLN A 119 -11.64 -23.51 -11.60
N MET A 120 -10.71 -22.57 -11.83
CA MET A 120 -9.65 -22.24 -10.89
C MET A 120 -10.08 -21.28 -9.77
N LEU A 121 -11.01 -20.35 -10.04
CA LEU A 121 -11.40 -19.29 -9.11
C LEU A 121 -12.73 -19.57 -8.41
N GLU A 122 -13.64 -20.30 -9.04
CA GLU A 122 -15.00 -20.54 -8.53
C GLU A 122 -14.96 -21.23 -7.15
N ASN A 123 -15.58 -20.59 -6.16
CA ASN A 123 -15.67 -21.04 -4.77
C ASN A 123 -14.33 -21.30 -4.06
N ARG A 124 -13.22 -20.76 -4.58
CA ARG A 124 -11.91 -20.98 -3.97
C ARG A 124 -11.67 -20.01 -2.82
N TRP A 125 -10.98 -20.52 -1.80
CA TRP A 125 -10.54 -19.74 -0.65
C TRP A 125 -9.14 -19.21 -0.88
N ILE A 126 -8.94 -17.92 -0.61
CA ILE A 126 -7.64 -17.27 -0.76
C ILE A 126 -7.21 -16.60 0.53
N THR A 127 -5.90 -16.58 0.79
CA THR A 127 -5.33 -15.91 1.97
C THR A 127 -5.02 -14.45 1.63
N ILE A 128 -5.86 -13.55 2.12
CA ILE A 128 -5.75 -12.10 1.90
C ILE A 128 -6.00 -11.37 3.20
N ALA A 129 -5.57 -10.11 3.31
CA ALA A 129 -6.06 -9.28 4.40
C ALA A 129 -7.18 -8.36 3.91
N CYS A 130 -8.30 -8.41 4.62
CA CYS A 130 -9.46 -7.58 4.34
C CYS A 130 -9.42 -6.32 5.22
N ASP A 131 -9.41 -5.15 4.61
CA ASP A 131 -9.63 -3.87 5.28
C ASP A 131 -11.12 -3.50 5.24
N GLY A 132 -11.81 -3.69 6.37
CA GLY A 132 -13.23 -3.38 6.50
C GLY A 132 -13.54 -1.89 6.43
N GLN A 133 -12.59 -0.99 6.74
CA GLN A 133 -12.87 0.44 6.72
C GLN A 133 -12.74 1.04 5.31
N GLN A 134 -11.79 0.54 4.51
CA GLN A 134 -11.64 0.97 3.12
C GLN A 134 -12.44 0.10 2.13
N ARG A 135 -13.04 -1.01 2.60
CA ARG A 135 -13.67 -2.05 1.76
C ARG A 135 -12.73 -2.52 0.65
N LYS A 136 -11.46 -2.74 1.01
CA LYS A 136 -10.40 -3.17 0.09
C LYS A 136 -9.76 -4.45 0.59
N ALA A 137 -9.42 -5.32 -0.35
CA ALA A 137 -8.59 -6.48 -0.12
C ALA A 137 -7.13 -6.12 -0.46
N ILE A 138 -6.20 -6.62 0.33
CA ILE A 138 -4.76 -6.49 0.07
C ILE A 138 -4.14 -7.88 0.09
N LEU A 139 -3.28 -8.16 -0.88
CA LEU A 139 -2.54 -9.41 -0.95
C LEU A 139 -1.61 -9.56 0.25
N THR A 140 -1.52 -10.76 0.79
CA THR A 140 -0.61 -11.07 1.92
C THR A 140 0.86 -10.84 1.57
N SER A 141 1.24 -11.04 0.30
CA SER A 141 2.57 -10.72 -0.24
C SER A 141 2.90 -9.23 -0.11
N GLN A 142 1.97 -8.35 -0.50
CA GLN A 142 2.12 -6.89 -0.37
C GLN A 142 2.25 -6.46 1.10
N ILE A 143 1.50 -7.09 2.01
CA ILE A 143 1.59 -6.81 3.45
C ILE A 143 2.95 -7.23 4.01
N ARG A 144 3.49 -8.35 3.55
CA ARG A 144 4.82 -8.84 3.96
C ARG A 144 5.92 -7.88 3.50
N GLU A 145 5.79 -7.36 2.29
CA GLU A 145 6.71 -6.37 1.74
C GLU A 145 6.63 -5.04 2.48
N ASP A 146 5.42 -4.52 2.75
CA ASP A 146 5.20 -3.30 3.54
C ASP A 146 5.78 -3.44 4.96
N ARG A 147 5.60 -4.60 5.61
CA ARG A 147 6.22 -4.88 6.93
C ARG A 147 7.75 -4.84 6.85
N ARG A 148 8.33 -5.40 5.80
CA ARG A 148 9.79 -5.41 5.60
C ARG A 148 10.31 -4.00 5.39
N MET A 149 9.64 -3.19 4.56
CA MET A 149 9.99 -1.78 4.37
C MET A 149 9.91 -0.98 5.66
N LEU A 150 8.85 -1.17 6.47
CA LEU A 150 8.72 -0.50 7.77
C LEU A 150 9.82 -0.92 8.75
N LEU A 151 10.19 -2.20 8.80
CA LEU A 151 11.29 -2.67 9.63
C LEU A 151 12.63 -2.07 9.21
N ILE A 152 12.93 -2.04 7.90
CA ILE A 152 14.14 -1.42 7.36
C ILE A 152 14.15 0.08 7.69
N GLY A 153 13.03 0.77 7.51
CA GLY A 153 12.88 2.19 7.86
C GLY A 153 13.07 2.46 9.35
N PHE A 154 12.53 1.61 10.22
CA PHE A 154 12.74 1.71 11.67
C PHE A 154 14.22 1.50 12.04
N LEU A 155 14.88 0.51 11.44
CA LEU A 155 16.30 0.23 11.66
C LEU A 155 17.19 1.38 11.18
N SER A 156 16.93 1.95 10.01
CA SER A 156 17.71 3.08 9.50
C SER A 156 17.53 4.33 10.36
N LEU A 157 16.30 4.60 10.81
CA LEU A 157 15.99 5.77 11.64
C LEU A 157 16.57 5.65 13.05
N SER A 158 16.55 4.45 13.64
CA SER A 158 17.19 4.19 14.94
C SER A 158 18.72 4.27 14.85
N MET A 159 19.33 3.78 13.77
CA MET A 159 20.77 3.93 13.52
C MET A 159 21.17 5.39 13.36
N PHE A 160 20.40 6.17 12.60
CA PHE A 160 20.62 7.61 12.45
C PHE A 160 20.53 8.33 13.79
N ALA A 161 19.50 8.06 14.59
CA ALA A 161 19.35 8.65 15.91
C ALA A 161 20.54 8.31 16.83
N LEU A 162 21.03 7.07 16.80
CA LEU A 162 22.24 6.65 17.52
C LEU A 162 23.49 7.41 17.08
N LEU A 163 23.69 7.59 15.78
CA LEU A 163 24.83 8.36 15.26
C LEU A 163 24.77 9.83 15.69
N VAL A 164 23.58 10.44 15.63
CA VAL A 164 23.38 11.82 16.06
C VAL A 164 23.63 11.97 17.57
N THR A 165 23.07 11.09 18.40
CA THR A 165 23.29 11.16 19.86
C THR A 165 24.74 10.93 20.22
N LEU A 166 25.43 9.98 19.58
CA LEU A 166 26.86 9.76 19.76
C LEU A 166 27.69 10.99 19.35
N SER A 167 27.36 11.62 18.21
CA SER A 167 28.05 12.82 17.75
C SER A 167 27.88 14.01 18.70
N LEU A 168 26.69 14.16 19.30
CA LEU A 168 26.41 15.19 20.31
C LEU A 168 27.07 14.89 21.66
N LEU A 169 27.30 13.62 22.00
CA LEU A 169 28.01 13.23 23.21
C LEU A 169 29.54 13.40 23.08
N GLN A 170 30.04 13.37 21.85
CA GLN A 170 31.46 13.55 21.52
C GLN A 170 31.87 15.01 21.30
N SER A 171 30.90 15.93 21.14
CA SER A 171 31.12 17.39 21.06
C SER A 171 31.04 18.05 22.44
#